data_AF-A0A3P8S5P6-F1
#
_entry.id   AF-A0A3P8S5P6-F1
#
_cell.length_a   1.000
_cell.length_b   1.000
_cell.length_c   1.000
_cell.angle_alpha   90.00
_cell.angle_beta   90.00
_cell.angle_gamma   90.00
#
_symmetry.space_group_name_H-M   'P 1'
#
loop_
_entity.id
_entity.type
_entity.pdbx_description
1 polymer ?
#
loop_
_entity_poly.entity_id
_entity_poly.type
_entity_poly.pdbx_seq_one_letter_code
_entity_poly.pdbx_strand_id
1 'polypeptide(L)'
;MAKDPLAEAGFYFDELNKLRVLEPDVSQKTSELKDECKDFVDKIGQFQKIVGGLIELVDELAKEAETEKMKAIGARNLLKSVAKQREAQQQQLQALIAEKKMQLERYRIEYEALSKVESEQNEFIDQFILQK
;
A
#
# COMPACT_ATOMS: atom_id res chain seq x y z
N MET A 1 71.59 42.04 7.14
CA MET A 1 71.43 41.51 5.77
C MET A 1 70.69 42.57 4.99
N ALA A 2 71.26 43.06 3.88
CA ALA A 2 70.64 44.11 3.09
C ALA A 2 69.25 43.63 2.62
N LYS A 3 68.21 44.39 2.92
CA LYS A 3 66.87 44.12 2.39
C LYS A 3 66.92 44.28 0.88
N ASP A 4 66.35 43.34 0.15
CA ASP A 4 66.28 43.39 -1.31
C ASP A 4 65.48 44.63 -1.73
N PRO A 5 66.09 45.62 -2.41
CA PRO A 5 65.41 46.86 -2.79
C PRO A 5 64.19 46.61 -3.69
N LEU A 6 64.18 45.49 -4.43
CA LEU A 6 63.07 45.09 -5.27
C LEU A 6 61.89 44.60 -4.43
N ALA A 7 62.16 43.81 -3.39
CA ALA A 7 61.13 43.36 -2.45
C ALA A 7 60.52 44.52 -1.65
N GLU A 8 61.31 45.55 -1.30
CA GLU A 8 60.79 46.78 -0.67
C GLU A 8 59.92 47.61 -1.63
N ALA A 9 60.16 47.52 -2.93
CA ALA A 9 59.35 48.14 -3.98
C ALA A 9 58.14 47.28 -4.41
N GLY A 10 57.94 46.10 -3.79
CA GLY A 10 56.83 45.19 -4.10
C GLY A 10 57.05 44.32 -5.34
N PHE A 11 58.29 44.17 -5.80
CA PHE A 11 58.66 43.32 -6.92
C PHE A 11 59.41 42.07 -6.45
N TYR A 12 59.06 40.93 -7.04
CA TYR A 12 59.58 39.62 -6.69
C TYR A 12 60.04 38.91 -7.97
N PHE A 13 61.03 38.03 -7.89
CA PHE A 13 61.38 37.13 -8.98
C PHE A 13 60.76 35.76 -8.74
N ASP A 14 60.16 35.17 -9.78
CA ASP A 14 59.72 33.77 -9.74
C ASP A 14 60.86 32.79 -10.04
N GLU A 15 60.58 31.48 -9.93
CA GLU A 15 61.54 30.39 -10.19
C GLU A 15 62.11 30.38 -11.62
N LEU A 16 61.53 31.17 -12.53
CA LEU A 16 61.97 31.35 -13.92
C LEU A 16 62.65 32.71 -14.15
N ASN A 17 63.06 33.40 -13.08
CA ASN A 17 63.66 34.73 -13.09
C ASN A 17 62.79 35.81 -13.75
N LYS A 18 61.46 35.66 -13.76
CA LYS A 18 60.55 36.69 -14.26
C LYS A 18 60.16 37.62 -13.13
N LEU A 19 60.14 38.91 -13.42
CA LEU A 19 59.69 39.94 -12.48
C LEU A 19 58.17 39.84 -12.28
N ARG A 20 57.74 39.77 -11.02
CA ARG A 20 56.35 39.64 -10.57
C ARG A 20 56.04 40.77 -9.58
N VAL A 21 54.77 41.16 -9.54
CA VAL A 21 54.23 42.19 -8.63
C VAL A 21 53.53 41.57 -7.41
N LEU A 22 53.47 40.24 -7.38
CA LEU A 22 52.94 39.44 -6.28
C LEU A 22 53.98 38.37 -5.93
N GLU A 23 54.15 38.11 -4.64
CA GLU A 23 55.05 37.06 -4.16
C GLU A 23 54.66 35.70 -4.78
N PRO A 24 55.58 34.96 -5.43
CA PRO A 24 55.27 33.73 -6.15
C PRO A 24 54.55 32.69 -5.29
N ASP A 25 54.99 32.48 -4.04
CA ASP A 25 54.35 31.56 -3.09
C ASP A 25 52.90 31.96 -2.77
N VAL A 26 52.65 33.26 -2.61
CA VAL A 26 51.30 33.79 -2.37
C VAL A 26 50.42 33.61 -3.61
N SER A 27 50.97 33.87 -4.80
CA SER A 27 50.27 33.65 -6.07
C SER A 27 49.91 32.18 -6.28
N GLN A 28 50.83 31.26 -5.98
CA GLN A 28 50.60 29.82 -6.13
C GLN A 28 49.53 29.33 -5.15
N LYS A 29 49.69 29.62 -3.85
CA LYS A 29 48.70 29.24 -2.82
C LYS A 29 47.32 29.81 -3.09
N THR A 30 47.23 31.04 -3.62
CA THR A 30 45.95 31.66 -3.99
C THR A 30 45.32 30.95 -5.20
N SER A 31 46.12 30.48 -6.15
CA SER A 31 45.62 29.70 -7.28
C SER A 31 45.15 28.30 -6.86
N GLU A 32 45.93 27.61 -6.04
CA GLU A 32 45.56 26.29 -5.49
C GLU A 32 44.27 26.38 -4.68
N LEU A 33 44.15 27.37 -3.79
CA LEU A 33 42.93 27.63 -3.03
C LEU A 33 41.73 27.90 -3.94
N LYS A 34 41.92 28.66 -5.02
CA LYS A 34 40.85 28.93 -5.99
C LYS A 34 40.36 27.65 -6.66
N ASP A 35 41.27 26.77 -7.07
CA ASP A 35 40.93 25.52 -7.72
C ASP A 35 40.24 24.55 -6.73
N GLU A 36 40.74 24.44 -5.50
CA GLU A 36 40.09 23.66 -4.44
C GLU A 36 38.69 24.18 -4.10
N CYS A 37 38.50 25.50 -4.01
CA CYS A 37 37.20 26.10 -3.79
C CYS A 37 36.23 25.76 -4.93
N LYS A 38 36.69 25.74 -6.18
CA LYS A 38 35.87 25.37 -7.33
C LYS A 38 35.45 23.90 -7.26
N ASP A 39 36.39 23.01 -7.00
CA ASP A 39 36.12 21.58 -6.83
C ASP A 39 35.15 21.31 -5.68
N PHE A 40 35.28 22.05 -4.58
CA PHE A 40 34.37 21.96 -3.44
C PHE A 40 32.94 22.38 -3.84
N VAL A 41 32.78 23.51 -4.53
CA VAL A 41 31.47 23.97 -5.01
C VAL A 41 30.85 22.96 -5.96
N ASP A 42 31.63 22.40 -6.87
CA ASP A 42 31.16 21.39 -7.83
C ASP A 42 30.69 20.11 -7.11
N LYS A 43 31.45 19.63 -6.11
CA LYS A 43 31.07 18.48 -5.28
C LYS A 43 29.80 18.73 -4.47
N ILE A 44 29.66 19.92 -3.88
CA ILE A 44 28.44 20.32 -3.17
C ILE A 44 27.24 20.38 -4.12
N GLY A 45 27.43 20.91 -5.33
CA GLY A 45 26.37 20.94 -6.35
C GLY A 45 25.92 19.53 -6.76
N GLN A 46 26.85 18.58 -6.91
CA GLN A 46 26.51 17.18 -7.17
C GLN A 46 25.77 16.54 -6.00
N PHE A 47 26.25 16.77 -4.77
CA PHE A 47 25.60 16.25 -3.56
C PHE A 47 24.16 16.76 -3.44
N GLN A 48 23.93 18.05 -3.65
CA GLN A 48 22.59 18.64 -3.64
C GLN A 48 21.66 18.00 -4.68
N LYS A 49 22.15 17.70 -5.89
CA LYS A 49 21.38 16.99 -6.91
C LYS A 49 20.99 15.58 -6.48
N ILE A 50 21.94 14.84 -5.89
CA ILE A 50 21.68 13.47 -5.41
C ILE A 50 20.64 13.49 -4.28
N VAL A 51 20.79 14.39 -3.30
CA VAL A 51 19.84 14.52 -2.19
C VAL A 51 18.46 14.96 -2.70
N GLY A 52 18.39 15.88 -3.67
CA GLY A 52 17.14 16.27 -4.31
C GLY A 52 16.43 15.09 -4.96
N GLY A 53 17.14 14.30 -5.77
CA GLY A 53 16.57 13.10 -6.38
C GLY A 53 16.15 12.04 -5.36
N LEU A 54 16.90 11.88 -4.24
CA LEU A 54 16.52 10.97 -3.17
C LEU A 54 15.22 11.41 -2.48
N ILE A 55 15.05 12.71 -2.23
CA ILE A 55 13.81 13.25 -1.64
C ILE A 55 12.62 12.95 -2.55
N GLU A 56 12.76 13.18 -3.84
CA GLU A 56 11.71 12.88 -4.82
C GLU A 56 11.32 11.40 -4.83
N LEU A 57 12.31 10.50 -4.85
CA LEU A 57 12.06 9.05 -4.80
C LEU A 57 11.38 8.61 -3.50
N VAL A 58 11.77 9.19 -2.37
CA VAL A 58 11.14 8.89 -1.07
C VAL A 58 9.69 9.37 -1.05
N ASP A 59 9.41 10.55 -1.61
CA ASP A 59 8.05 11.08 -1.71
C ASP A 59 7.16 10.25 -2.62
N GLU A 60 7.68 9.76 -3.75
CA GLU A 60 6.97 8.83 -4.64
C GLU A 60 6.67 7.50 -3.94
N LEU A 61 7.67 6.91 -3.28
CA LEU A 61 7.50 5.66 -2.55
C LEU A 61 6.46 5.81 -1.42
N ALA A 62 6.45 6.95 -0.72
CA ALA A 62 5.46 7.22 0.32
C ALA A 62 4.02 7.28 -0.25
N LYS A 63 3.83 7.91 -1.42
CA LYS A 63 2.53 7.97 -2.11
C LYS A 63 2.06 6.58 -2.56
N GLU A 64 2.97 5.78 -3.12
CA GLU A 64 2.66 4.41 -3.53
C GLU A 64 2.28 3.54 -2.32
N ALA A 65 3.03 3.64 -1.23
CA ALA A 65 2.75 2.90 0.00
C ALA A 65 1.37 3.24 0.58
N GLU A 66 1.00 4.52 0.64
CA GLU A 66 -0.36 4.91 1.07
C GLU A 66 -1.44 4.44 0.11
N THR A 67 -1.18 4.44 -1.20
CA THR A 67 -2.12 3.91 -2.20
C THR A 67 -2.39 2.42 -1.98
N GLU A 68 -1.34 1.61 -1.82
CA GLU A 68 -1.48 0.17 -1.57
C GLU A 68 -2.11 -0.13 -0.21
N LYS A 69 -1.78 0.65 0.83
CA LYS A 69 -2.43 0.57 2.14
C LYS A 69 -3.94 0.80 2.04
N MET A 70 -4.38 1.81 1.29
CA MET A 70 -5.80 2.08 1.07
C MET A 70 -6.50 0.95 0.30
N LYS A 71 -5.86 0.40 -0.73
CA LYS A 71 -6.38 -0.79 -1.44
C LYS A 71 -6.54 -1.99 -0.51
N ALA A 72 -5.54 -2.27 0.33
CA ALA A 72 -5.57 -3.38 1.28
C ALA A 72 -6.69 -3.21 2.32
N ILE A 73 -6.89 -1.99 2.84
CA ILE A 73 -8.01 -1.68 3.74
C ILE A 73 -9.36 -1.90 3.02
N GLY A 74 -9.48 -1.43 1.77
CA GLY A 74 -10.68 -1.64 0.95
C GLY A 74 -11.01 -3.12 0.74
N ALA A 75 -10.03 -3.92 0.33
CA ALA A 75 -10.18 -5.36 0.12
C ALA A 75 -10.57 -6.08 1.42
N ARG A 76 -9.94 -5.72 2.55
CA ARG A 76 -10.27 -6.27 3.87
C ARG A 76 -11.71 -5.94 4.29
N ASN A 77 -12.16 -4.71 4.04
CA ASN A 77 -13.53 -4.30 4.36
C ASN A 77 -14.56 -5.06 3.50
N LEU A 78 -14.27 -5.25 2.22
CA LEU A 78 -15.11 -6.04 1.32
C LEU A 78 -15.21 -7.51 1.77
N LEU A 79 -14.08 -8.14 2.13
CA LEU A 79 -14.09 -9.50 2.66
C LEU A 79 -14.93 -9.61 3.94
N LYS A 80 -14.82 -8.64 4.84
CA LYS A 80 -15.62 -8.60 6.07
C LYS A 80 -17.12 -8.43 5.77
N SER A 81 -17.49 -7.60 4.80
CA SER A 81 -18.90 -7.43 4.43
C SER A 81 -19.48 -8.68 3.77
N VAL A 82 -18.72 -9.33 2.88
CA VAL A 82 -19.11 -10.60 2.24
C VAL A 82 -19.30 -11.70 3.28
N ALA A 83 -18.39 -11.82 4.25
CA ALA A 83 -18.54 -12.80 5.34
C ALA A 83 -19.83 -12.58 6.14
N LYS A 84 -20.13 -11.32 6.49
CA LYS A 84 -21.38 -10.97 7.21
C LYS A 84 -22.63 -11.24 6.36
N GLN A 85 -22.59 -10.92 5.07
CA GLN A 85 -23.70 -11.20 4.16
C GLN A 85 -23.93 -12.70 4.02
N ARG A 86 -22.86 -13.49 3.90
CA ARG A 86 -22.93 -14.95 3.82
C ARG A 86 -23.53 -15.56 5.09
N GLU A 87 -23.14 -15.08 6.26
CA GLU A 87 -23.70 -15.52 7.54
C GLU A 87 -25.21 -15.21 7.63
N ALA A 88 -25.61 -13.99 7.26
CA ALA A 88 -27.02 -13.61 7.25
C ALA A 88 -27.84 -14.46 6.26
N GLN A 89 -27.32 -14.72 5.06
CA GLN A 89 -27.96 -15.60 4.07
C GLN A 89 -28.08 -17.03 4.61
N GLN A 90 -27.06 -17.55 5.29
CA GLN A 90 -27.10 -18.87 5.89
C GLN A 90 -28.19 -18.97 6.96
N GLN A 91 -28.31 -17.97 7.84
CA GLN A 91 -29.38 -17.91 8.85
C GLN A 91 -30.77 -17.86 8.21
N GLN A 92 -30.95 -17.05 7.16
CA GLN A 92 -32.21 -16.98 6.41
C GLN A 92 -32.58 -18.33 5.77
N LEU A 93 -31.63 -19.01 5.14
CA LEU A 93 -31.85 -20.33 4.55
C LEU A 93 -32.19 -21.38 5.61
N GLN A 94 -31.52 -21.35 6.77
CA GLN A 94 -31.83 -22.25 7.88
C GLN A 94 -33.25 -22.04 8.42
N ALA A 95 -33.69 -20.78 8.56
CA ALA A 95 -35.05 -20.46 8.96
C ALA A 95 -36.07 -20.98 7.94
N LEU A 96 -35.82 -20.79 6.64
CA LEU A 96 -36.68 -21.28 5.57
C LEU A 96 -36.75 -22.82 5.55
N ILE A 97 -35.62 -23.50 5.75
CA ILE A 97 -35.59 -24.96 5.85
C ILE A 97 -36.43 -25.44 7.04
N ALA A 98 -36.32 -24.78 8.19
CA ALA A 98 -37.10 -25.13 9.38
C ALA A 98 -38.61 -24.94 9.12
N GLU A 99 -39.00 -23.83 8.51
CA GLU A 99 -40.40 -23.58 8.12
C GLU A 99 -40.93 -24.67 7.17
N LYS A 100 -40.16 -25.02 6.14
CA LYS A 100 -40.56 -26.05 5.17
C LYS A 100 -40.66 -27.44 5.80
N LYS A 101 -39.77 -27.80 6.72
CA LYS A 101 -39.86 -29.05 7.49
C LYS A 101 -41.13 -29.09 8.34
N MET A 102 -41.48 -27.99 9.00
CA MET A 102 -42.72 -27.91 9.78
C MET A 102 -43.96 -28.04 8.89
N GLN A 103 -43.97 -27.39 7.72
CA GLN A 103 -45.06 -27.53 6.75
C GLN A 103 -45.20 -28.97 6.25
N LEU A 104 -44.08 -29.64 5.96
CA LEU A 104 -44.07 -31.04 5.53
C LEU A 104 -44.66 -31.96 6.61
N GLU A 105 -44.26 -31.79 7.86
CA GLU A 105 -44.77 -32.61 8.96
C GLU A 105 -46.27 -32.43 9.16
N ARG A 106 -46.77 -31.19 9.05
CA ARG A 106 -48.21 -30.90 9.07
C ARG A 106 -48.95 -31.65 7.96
N TYR A 107 -48.44 -31.59 6.72
CA TYR A 107 -49.07 -32.28 5.59
C TYR A 107 -49.02 -33.80 5.75
N ARG A 108 -47.97 -34.33 6.36
CA ARG A 108 -47.87 -35.76 6.65
C ARG A 108 -48.95 -36.21 7.63
N ILE A 109 -49.15 -35.48 8.72
CA ILE A 109 -50.20 -35.78 9.70
C ILE A 109 -51.59 -35.68 9.06
N GLU A 110 -51.83 -34.64 8.25
CA GLU A 110 -53.09 -34.45 7.54
C GLU A 110 -53.37 -35.59 6.56
N TYR A 111 -52.35 -36.04 5.82
CA TYR A 111 -52.45 -37.18 4.91
C TYR A 111 -52.76 -38.48 5.65
N GLU A 112 -52.07 -38.76 6.76
CA GLU A 112 -52.32 -39.96 7.57
C GLU A 112 -53.75 -39.97 8.15
N ALA A 113 -54.25 -38.81 8.59
CA ALA A 113 -55.63 -38.67 9.07
C ALA A 113 -56.66 -38.93 7.96
N LEU A 114 -56.47 -38.33 6.77
CA LEU A 114 -57.36 -38.53 5.63
C LEU A 114 -57.35 -39.97 5.12
N SER A 115 -56.17 -40.59 5.04
CA SER A 115 -56.03 -41.99 4.62
C SER A 115 -56.75 -42.95 5.57
N LYS A 116 -56.73 -42.67 6.89
CA LYS A 116 -57.51 -43.43 7.86
C LYS A 116 -59.02 -43.30 7.62
N VAL A 117 -59.51 -42.07 7.42
CA VAL A 117 -60.93 -41.83 7.14
C VAL A 117 -61.36 -42.50 5.83
N GLU A 118 -60.53 -42.46 4.79
CA GLU A 118 -60.77 -43.16 3.53
C GLU A 118 -60.90 -44.68 3.74
N SER A 119 -60.00 -45.29 4.52
CA SER A 119 -60.07 -46.71 4.86
C SER A 119 -61.36 -47.06 5.60
N GLU A 120 -61.74 -46.28 6.61
CA GLU A 120 -62.99 -46.48 7.37
C GLU A 120 -64.23 -46.36 6.47
N GLN A 121 -64.23 -45.41 5.52
CA GLN A 121 -65.32 -45.27 4.55
C GLN A 121 -65.40 -46.43 3.56
N ASN A 122 -64.26 -46.92 3.07
CA ASN A 122 -64.22 -48.09 2.18
C ASN A 122 -64.72 -49.35 2.89
N GLU A 123 -64.30 -49.58 4.13
CA GLU A 123 -64.80 -50.69 4.95
C GLU A 123 -66.33 -50.61 5.16
N PHE A 124 -66.86 -49.41 5.40
CA PHE A 124 -68.30 -49.19 5.51
C PHE A 124 -69.04 -49.52 4.21
N ILE A 125 -68.50 -49.07 3.07
CA ILE A 125 -69.08 -49.38 1.75
C ILE A 125 -69.08 -50.88 1.49
N ASP A 126 -67.98 -51.57 1.76
CA ASP A 126 -67.86 -53.03 1.55
C ASP A 126 -68.87 -53.80 2.41
N GLN A 127 -69.02 -53.42 3.69
CA GLN A 127 -70.03 -54.00 4.57
C GLN A 127 -71.46 -53.76 4.07
N PHE A 128 -71.74 -52.56 3.54
CA PHE A 128 -73.06 -52.21 3.01
C PHE A 128 -73.39 -52.95 1.71
N ILE A 129 -72.38 -53.21 0.86
CA ILE A 129 -72.53 -54.01 -0.36
C ILE A 129 -72.75 -55.48 -0.03
N LEU A 130 -72.04 -56.03 0.97
CA LEU A 130 -72.17 -57.43 1.41
C LEU A 130 -73.49 -57.75 2.13
N GLN A 131 -74.22 -56.74 2.60
CA GLN A 131 -75.53 -56.90 3.26
C GLN A 131 -76.74 -56.82 2.31
N LYS A 132 -76.53 -56.64 1.00
CA LYS A 132 -77.55 -56.77 -0.04
C LYS A 132 -77.43 -58.08 -0.80
#